data_AF-A0A9Q1EV22-F1
#
_entry.id   AF-A0A9Q1EV22-F1
#
_cell.length_a   1.000
_cell.length_b   1.000
_cell.length_c   1.000
_cell.angle_alpha   90.00
_cell.angle_beta   90.00
_cell.angle_gamma   90.00
#
_symmetry.space_group_name_H-M   'P 1'
#
loop_
_entity.id
_entity.type
_entity.pdbx_description
1 polymer ?
#
loop_
_entity_poly.entity_id
_entity_poly.type
_entity_poly.pdbx_seq_one_letter_code
_entity_poly.pdbx_strand_id
1 'polypeptide(L)'
;MCLNVIKVSVYLQNWSHVLSYVSKAESTPEIAEQRGERDSQNQAVLTKLKCAAGLAELASRKYKQAAKCFLLASFDHCDFPELLSPSNVAAYGGMCALATFDRQELQKNVISSR
;
A
#
# COMPACT_ATOMS: atom_id res chain seq x y z
N MET A 1 -10.85 7.82 11.01
CA MET A 1 -10.42 7.10 12.24
C MET A 1 -9.48 5.92 12.00
N CYS A 2 -9.67 5.11 10.94
CA CYS A 2 -8.90 3.86 10.73
C CYS A 2 -7.38 4.04 10.62
N LEU A 3 -6.89 5.14 10.04
CA LEU A 3 -5.44 5.40 9.90
C LEU A 3 -4.69 5.47 11.24
N ASN A 4 -5.30 6.07 12.27
CA ASN A 4 -4.68 6.15 13.60
C ASN A 4 -4.56 4.77 14.26
N VAL A 5 -5.59 3.92 14.08
CA VAL A 5 -5.57 2.54 14.59
C VAL A 5 -4.54 1.69 13.86
N ILE A 6 -4.42 1.86 12.54
CA ILE A 6 -3.38 1.22 11.72
C ILE A 6 -2.00 1.61 12.24
N LYS A 7 -1.75 2.91 12.47
CA LYS A 7 -0.47 3.41 13.00
C LYS A 7 -0.09 2.70 14.30
N VAL A 8 -0.98 2.72 15.31
CA VAL A 8 -0.73 2.06 16.60
C VAL A 8 -0.54 0.54 16.42
N SER A 9 -1.33 -0.08 15.55
CA SER A 9 -1.22 -1.53 15.29
C SER A 9 0.11 -1.91 14.63
N VAL A 10 0.70 -1.04 13.81
CA VAL A 10 2.04 -1.25 13.25
C VAL A 10 3.10 -1.16 14.34
N TYR A 11 3.04 -0.17 15.23
CA TYR A 11 3.98 -0.06 16.36
C TYR A 11 3.88 -1.26 17.31
N LEU A 12 2.69 -1.83 17.47
CA LEU A 12 2.44 -3.06 18.24
C LEU A 12 2.75 -4.35 17.46
N GLN A 13 3.21 -4.24 16.20
CA GLN A 13 3.47 -5.38 15.30
C GLN A 13 2.27 -6.33 15.12
N ASN A 14 1.04 -5.81 15.27
CA ASN A 14 -0.18 -6.57 15.07
C ASN A 14 -0.69 -6.42 13.62
N TRP A 15 -0.07 -7.18 12.71
CA TRP A 15 -0.32 -7.09 11.27
C TRP A 15 -1.72 -7.56 10.85
N SER A 16 -2.32 -8.49 11.58
CA SER A 16 -3.70 -8.96 11.34
C SER A 16 -4.73 -7.85 11.56
N HIS A 17 -4.53 -7.02 12.60
CA HIS A 17 -5.35 -5.83 12.81
C HIS A 17 -5.13 -4.81 11.70
N VAL A 18 -3.88 -4.56 11.29
CA VAL A 18 -3.58 -3.63 10.18
C VAL A 18 -4.39 -3.99 8.94
N LEU A 19 -4.34 -5.26 8.50
CA LEU A 19 -5.08 -5.72 7.32
C LEU A 19 -6.60 -5.58 7.49
N SER A 20 -7.13 -5.95 8.66
CA SER A 20 -8.57 -5.85 8.94
C SER A 20 -9.07 -4.40 8.88
N TYR A 21 -8.30 -3.46 9.45
CA TYR A 21 -8.65 -2.04 9.42
C TYR A 21 -8.42 -1.39 8.06
N VAL A 22 -7.45 -1.88 7.27
CA VAL A 22 -7.29 -1.47 5.87
C VAL A 22 -8.51 -1.89 5.06
N SER A 23 -8.94 -3.15 5.12
CA SER A 23 -10.12 -3.62 4.38
C SER A 23 -11.40 -2.91 4.80
N LYS A 24 -11.57 -2.59 6.10
CA LYS A 24 -12.69 -1.77 6.59
C LYS A 24 -12.65 -0.36 6.02
N ALA A 25 -11.47 0.27 5.97
CA ALA A 25 -11.33 1.61 5.40
C ALA A 25 -11.61 1.61 3.90
N GLU A 26 -11.11 0.64 3.15
CA GLU A 26 -11.36 0.51 1.69
C GLU A 26 -12.84 0.27 1.36
N SER A 27 -13.59 -0.36 2.26
CA SER A 27 -15.02 -0.66 2.09
C SER A 27 -15.93 0.52 2.43
N THR A 28 -15.38 1.65 2.85
CA THR A 28 -16.18 2.86 3.15
C THR A 28 -16.58 3.53 1.83
N PRO A 29 -17.88 3.87 1.61
CA PRO A 29 -18.39 4.34 0.32
C PRO A 29 -17.69 5.59 -0.23
N GLU A 30 -17.17 6.46 0.64
CA GLU A 30 -16.37 7.63 0.27
C GLU A 30 -15.10 7.29 -0.54
N ILE A 31 -14.54 6.09 -0.37
CA ILE A 31 -13.35 5.60 -1.09
C ILE A 31 -13.75 4.69 -2.27
N ALA A 32 -14.89 3.99 -2.17
CA ALA A 32 -15.36 3.04 -3.17
C ALA A 32 -16.09 3.69 -4.35
N GLU A 33 -16.78 4.82 -4.14
CA GLU A 33 -17.66 5.44 -5.15
C GLU A 33 -16.96 6.42 -6.11
N GLN A 34 -15.72 6.83 -5.83
CA GLN A 34 -15.00 7.84 -6.63
C GLN A 34 -13.82 7.25 -7.44
N ARG A 35 -14.08 6.20 -8.23
CA ARG A 35 -13.18 5.85 -9.35
C ARG A 35 -13.19 6.90 -10.48
N GLY A 36 -14.11 7.87 -10.42
CA GLY A 36 -14.16 9.02 -11.31
C GLY A 36 -13.72 10.30 -10.60
N GLU A 37 -12.53 10.79 -10.99
CA GLU A 37 -12.15 12.21 -11.04
C GLU A 37 -12.25 13.09 -9.75
N ARG A 38 -11.07 13.47 -9.23
CA ARG A 38 -10.70 14.80 -8.66
C ARG A 38 -10.63 15.08 -7.14
N ASP A 39 -10.53 14.07 -6.27
CA ASP A 39 -10.08 14.34 -4.87
C ASP A 39 -8.67 13.80 -4.61
N SER A 40 -7.65 14.66 -4.77
CA SER A 40 -6.24 14.38 -4.39
C SER A 40 -6.12 13.83 -2.97
N GLN A 41 -7.03 14.24 -2.09
CA GLN A 41 -7.06 13.85 -0.69
C GLN A 41 -7.50 12.38 -0.51
N ASN A 42 -8.45 11.89 -1.32
CA ASN A 42 -8.86 10.49 -1.30
C ASN A 42 -7.79 9.57 -1.89
N GLN A 43 -7.07 10.02 -2.92
CA GLN A 43 -5.92 9.29 -3.46
C GLN A 43 -4.77 9.18 -2.45
N ALA A 44 -4.53 10.22 -1.64
CA ALA A 44 -3.56 10.17 -0.54
C ALA A 44 -3.96 9.16 0.54
N VAL A 45 -5.24 9.08 0.89
CA VAL A 45 -5.74 8.09 1.87
C VAL A 45 -5.60 6.67 1.32
N LEU A 46 -5.99 6.43 0.06
CA LEU A 46 -5.84 5.13 -0.59
C LEU A 46 -4.37 4.69 -0.63
N THR A 47 -3.46 5.60 -1.00
CA THR A 47 -2.02 5.36 -1.03
C THR A 47 -1.51 4.93 0.36
N LYS A 48 -1.91 5.63 1.43
CA LYS A 48 -1.54 5.28 2.82
C LYS A 48 -2.06 3.90 3.22
N LEU A 49 -3.30 3.55 2.83
CA LEU A 49 -3.88 2.23 3.09
C LEU A 49 -3.13 1.13 2.35
N LYS A 50 -2.79 1.34 1.07
CA LYS A 50 -1.99 0.39 0.28
C LYS A 50 -0.58 0.20 0.84
N CYS A 51 0.07 1.27 1.26
CA CYS A 51 1.39 1.19 1.92
C CYS A 51 1.32 0.40 3.25
N ALA A 52 0.30 0.64 4.07
CA ALA A 52 0.13 -0.09 5.33
C ALA A 52 -0.17 -1.58 5.10
N ALA A 53 -1.01 -1.92 4.11
CA ALA A 53 -1.25 -3.30 3.73
C ALA A 53 0.02 -3.97 3.17
N GLY A 54 0.77 -3.27 2.31
CA GLY A 54 2.03 -3.77 1.78
C GLY A 54 3.03 -4.08 2.88
N LEU A 55 3.13 -3.21 3.90
CA LEU A 55 3.99 -3.43 5.05
C LEU A 55 3.55 -4.64 5.90
N ALA A 56 2.24 -4.81 6.13
CA ALA A 56 1.71 -5.94 6.87
C ALA A 56 1.92 -7.29 6.14
N GLU A 57 1.75 -7.30 4.82
CA GLU A 57 2.03 -8.48 3.99
C GLU A 57 3.52 -8.79 3.93
N LEU A 58 4.38 -7.76 3.89
CA LEU A 58 5.83 -7.91 3.97
C LEU A 58 6.25 -8.57 5.30
N ALA A 59 5.71 -8.09 6.42
CA ALA A 59 5.96 -8.69 7.74
C ALA A 59 5.42 -10.12 7.85
N SER A 60 4.35 -10.43 7.12
CA SER A 60 3.78 -11.78 7.00
C SER A 60 4.53 -12.69 6.01
N ARG A 61 5.67 -12.24 5.47
CA ARG A 61 6.49 -12.96 4.45
C ARG A 61 5.77 -13.23 3.13
N LYS A 62 4.68 -12.51 2.85
CA LYS A 62 3.90 -12.63 1.61
C LYS A 62 4.39 -11.61 0.58
N TYR A 63 5.62 -11.80 0.11
CA TYR A 63 6.32 -10.82 -0.73
C TYR A 63 5.61 -10.53 -2.06
N LYS A 64 4.94 -11.53 -2.66
CA LYS A 64 4.20 -11.34 -3.92
C LYS A 64 3.00 -10.41 -3.75
N GLN A 65 2.30 -10.53 -2.61
CA GLN A 65 1.16 -9.67 -2.31
C GLN A 65 1.61 -8.28 -1.87
N ALA A 66 2.68 -8.21 -1.07
CA ALA A 66 3.30 -6.95 -0.68
C ALA A 66 3.73 -6.11 -1.90
N ALA A 67 4.38 -6.74 -2.89
CA ALA A 67 4.76 -6.08 -4.14
C ALA A 67 3.55 -5.46 -4.87
N LYS A 68 2.46 -6.22 -5.00
CA LYS A 68 1.22 -5.73 -5.62
C LYS A 68 0.65 -4.52 -4.87
N CYS A 69 0.63 -4.56 -3.54
CA CYS A 69 0.15 -3.45 -2.73
C CYS A 69 1.02 -2.20 -2.88
N PHE A 70 2.35 -2.34 -2.88
CA PHE A 70 3.26 -1.20 -3.06
C PHE A 70 3.21 -0.60 -4.47
N LEU A 71 3.03 -1.42 -5.51
CA LEU A 71 2.90 -0.94 -6.89
C LEU A 71 1.58 -0.18 -7.16
N LEU A 72 0.55 -0.43 -6.35
CA LEU A 72 -0.73 0.29 -6.43
C LEU A 72 -0.71 1.63 -5.66
N ALA A 73 0.35 1.93 -4.91
CA ALA A 73 0.49 3.18 -4.17
C ALA A 73 0.98 4.29 -5.13
N SER A 74 0.28 5.44 -5.15
CA SER A 74 0.69 6.57 -5.99
C SER A 74 1.82 7.36 -5.33
N PHE A 75 2.87 7.67 -6.11
CA PHE A 75 4.05 8.40 -5.62
C PHE A 75 3.76 9.87 -5.28
N ASP A 76 2.77 10.50 -5.94
CA ASP A 76 2.43 11.92 -5.77
C ASP A 76 1.90 12.27 -4.36
N HIS A 77 1.45 11.27 -3.61
CA HIS A 77 0.86 11.46 -2.27
C HIS A 77 1.47 10.54 -1.21
N CYS A 78 2.70 10.07 -1.46
CA CYS A 78 3.39 9.12 -0.60
C CYS A 78 4.12 9.77 0.60
N ASP A 79 3.76 11.01 0.94
CA ASP A 79 4.19 11.65 2.20
C ASP A 79 3.46 11.03 3.39
N PHE A 80 4.03 9.93 3.87
CA PHE A 80 3.62 9.30 5.13
C PHE A 80 4.83 9.06 6.06
N PRO A 81 5.52 10.14 6.47
CA PRO A 81 6.78 10.06 7.22
C PRO A 81 6.66 9.30 8.55
N GLU A 82 5.45 9.22 9.12
CA GLU A 82 5.19 8.48 10.36
C GLU A 82 5.25 6.95 10.22
N LEU A 83 5.27 6.42 8.99
CA LEU A 83 5.34 4.99 8.71
C LEU A 83 6.42 4.64 7.69
N LEU A 84 6.38 5.25 6.50
CA LEU A 84 7.27 4.93 5.39
C LEU A 84 7.54 6.16 4.51
N SER A 85 8.80 6.33 4.11
CA SER A 85 9.16 7.28 3.07
C SER A 85 8.84 6.71 1.67
N PRO A 86 8.64 7.56 0.66
CA PRO A 86 8.46 7.13 -0.73
C PRO A 86 9.64 6.27 -1.22
N SER A 87 10.86 6.59 -0.78
CA SER A 87 12.07 5.82 -1.09
C SER A 87 12.00 4.39 -0.54
N ASN A 88 11.51 4.22 0.70
CA ASN A 88 11.33 2.89 1.28
C ASN A 88 10.25 2.09 0.56
N VAL A 89 9.18 2.74 0.11
CA VAL A 89 8.12 2.10 -0.70
C VAL A 89 8.67 1.60 -2.03
N ALA A 90 9.46 2.41 -2.73
CA ALA A 90 10.14 2.01 -3.96
C ALA A 90 11.10 0.83 -3.72
N ALA A 91 11.93 0.91 -2.68
CA ALA A 91 12.90 -0.13 -2.36
C ALA A 91 12.22 -1.46 -2.01
N TYR A 92 11.24 -1.45 -1.10
CA TYR A 92 10.53 -2.66 -0.68
C TYR A 92 9.64 -3.21 -1.79
N GLY A 93 8.91 -2.35 -2.50
CA GLY A 93 8.11 -2.75 -3.65
C GLY A 93 8.96 -3.36 -4.77
N GLY A 94 10.07 -2.70 -5.13
CA GLY A 94 10.99 -3.15 -6.16
C GLY A 94 11.68 -4.47 -5.82
N MET A 95 12.21 -4.62 -4.60
CA MET A 95 12.84 -5.87 -4.16
C MET A 95 11.82 -7.02 -4.08
N CYS A 96 10.62 -6.76 -3.55
CA CYS A 96 9.57 -7.78 -3.48
C CYS A 96 9.08 -8.19 -4.88
N ALA A 97 8.93 -7.23 -5.79
CA ALA A 97 8.55 -7.51 -7.18
C ALA A 97 9.65 -8.33 -7.87
N LEU A 98 10.91 -7.92 -7.78
CA LEU A 98 12.02 -8.64 -8.41
C LEU A 98 12.16 -10.07 -7.88
N ALA A 99 11.93 -10.28 -6.59
CA ALA A 99 12.03 -11.60 -5.97
C ALA A 99 10.85 -12.54 -6.27
N THR A 100 9.69 -12.03 -6.69
CA THR A 100 8.45 -12.84 -6.78
C THR A 100 7.72 -12.81 -8.12
N PHE A 101 7.96 -11.80 -8.94
CA PHE A 101 7.30 -11.66 -10.23
C PHE A 101 8.16 -12.32 -11.31
N ASP A 102 7.49 -12.95 -12.27
CA ASP A 102 8.16 -13.44 -13.46
C ASP A 102 8.50 -12.27 -14.42
N ARG A 103 9.27 -12.56 -15.46
CA ARG A 103 9.72 -11.54 -16.41
C ARG A 103 8.56 -10.78 -17.06
N GLN A 104 7.43 -11.45 -17.33
CA GLN A 104 6.26 -10.81 -17.92
C GLN A 104 5.53 -9.94 -16.89
N GLU A 105 5.35 -10.42 -15.65
CA GLU A 105 4.75 -9.63 -14.56
C GLU A 105 5.60 -8.38 -14.26
N LEU A 106 6.93 -8.46 -14.28
CA LEU A 106 7.81 -7.30 -14.07
C LEU A 106 7.65 -6.27 -15.19
N GLN A 107 7.67 -6.70 -16.45
CA GLN A 107 7.49 -5.80 -17.58
C GLN A 107 6.14 -5.09 -17.49
N LYS A 108 5.06 -5.83 -17.20
CA LYS A 108 3.71 -5.28 -17.17
C LYS A 108 3.46 -4.37 -15.97
N ASN A 109 3.88 -4.77 -14.77
CA ASN A 109 3.46 -4.12 -13.53
C ASN A 109 4.51 -3.17 -12.93
N VAL A 110 5.77 -3.22 -13.38
CA VAL A 110 6.85 -2.36 -12.85
C VAL A 110 7.39 -1.46 -13.96
N ILE A 111 7.74 -2.02 -15.12
CA ILE A 111 8.36 -1.25 -16.21
C ILE A 111 7.32 -0.43 -16.97
N SER A 112 6.15 -1.00 -17.23
CA SER A 112 5.02 -0.34 -17.91
C SER A 112 4.07 0.36 -16.93
N SER A 113 4.38 0.40 -15.64
CA SER A 113 3.57 1.12 -14.65
C SER A 113 3.76 2.62 -14.87
N ARG A 114 2.73 3.28 -15.37
CA ARG A 114 2.74 4.70 -15.73
C ARG A 114 1.56 5.41 -15.06
#